data_AF-A0A453RW12-F1
#
_entry.id   AF-A0A453RW12-F1
#
_cell.length_a   1.000
_cell.length_b   1.000
_cell.length_c   1.000
_cell.angle_alpha   90.00
_cell.angle_beta   90.00
_cell.angle_gamma   90.00
#
_symmetry.space_group_name_H-M   'P 1'
#
loop_
_entity.id
_entity.type
_entity.pdbx_description
1 polymer ?
#
loop_
_entity_poly.entity_id
_entity_poly.type
_entity_poly.pdbx_seq_one_letter_code
_entity_poly.pdbx_strand_id
1 'polypeptide(L)' 'QIPLTGPNAVVGRAFVVHELEDDLGKGGHELSLSTGNAGGRLACGVVGLTPL' A
#
# COMPACT_ATOMS: atom_id res chain seq x y z
N GLN A 1 6.71 7.33 -0.07
CA GLN A 1 7.05 8.08 1.17
C GLN A 1 5.95 7.83 2.20
N ILE A 2 6.29 7.71 3.49
CA ILE A 2 5.35 7.29 4.56
C ILE A 2 5.55 8.09 5.88
N PRO A 3 5.38 9.42 5.90
CA PRO A 3 5.55 10.21 7.12
C PRO A 3 4.41 9.98 8.12
N LEU A 4 4.69 10.12 9.42
CA LEU A 4 3.69 10.00 10.49
C LEU A 4 3.12 11.34 10.97
N THR A 5 3.63 12.47 10.45
CA THR A 5 3.23 13.83 10.81
C THR A 5 3.15 14.73 9.57
N GLY A 6 2.50 15.90 9.71
CA GLY A 6 2.32 16.87 8.62
C GLY A 6 1.22 16.50 7.61
N PRO A 7 1.06 17.27 6.52
CA PRO A 7 -0.05 17.12 5.58
C PRO A 7 -0.13 15.76 4.87
N ASN A 8 1.01 15.08 4.73
CA ASN A 8 1.12 13.79 4.06
C ASN A 8 1.08 12.59 5.03
N ALA A 9 0.72 12.81 6.30
CA ALA A 9 0.70 11.76 7.31
C ALA A 9 -0.13 10.54 6.89
N VAL A 10 0.36 9.35 7.24
CA VAL A 10 -0.32 8.08 6.97
C VAL A 10 -1.13 7.54 8.15
N VAL A 11 -1.07 8.18 9.31
CA VAL A 11 -1.95 7.85 10.45
C VAL A 11 -3.41 7.98 10.02
N GLY A 12 -4.24 6.98 10.34
CA GLY A 12 -5.64 6.88 9.89
C GLY A 12 -5.82 6.36 8.46
N ARG A 13 -4.74 6.14 7.69
CA ARG A 13 -4.78 5.39 6.43
C ARG A 13 -4.65 3.89 6.71
N ALA A 14 -4.46 3.08 5.66
CA ALA A 14 -4.31 1.64 5.78
C ALA A 14 -3.05 1.12 5.08
N PHE A 15 -2.49 0.03 5.64
CA PHE A 15 -1.61 -0.88 4.91
C PHE A 15 -2.43 -2.06 4.37
N VAL A 16 -2.04 -2.58 3.21
CA VAL A 16 -2.69 -3.71 2.53
C VAL A 16 -1.60 -4.69 2.09
N VAL A 17 -1.82 -5.98 2.35
CA VAL A 17 -1.01 -7.06 1.78
C VAL A 17 -1.78 -7.67 0.61
N HIS A 18 -1.12 -7.73 -0.54
CA HIS A 18 -1.70 -8.23 -1.77
C HIS A 18 -1.44 -9.73 -1.96
N GLU A 19 -2.26 -10.37 -2.80
CA GLU A 19 -2.23 -11.80 -3.08
C GLU A 19 -1.05 -12.24 -3.95
N LEU A 20 -0.68 -11.40 -4.93
CA LEU A 20 0.37 -11.69 -5.91
C LEU A 20 1.54 -10.72 -5.73
N GLU A 21 2.65 -11.04 -6.38
CA GLU A 21 3.82 -10.17 -6.46
C GLU A 21 3.50 -8.86 -7.18
N ASP A 22 3.99 -7.74 -6.66
CA ASP A 22 3.94 -6.43 -7.31
C ASP A 22 5.05 -6.35 -8.37
N ASP A 23 4.66 -6.17 -9.62
CA ASP A 23 5.58 -6.10 -10.77
C ASP A 23 6.36 -4.78 -10.88
N LEU A 24 6.14 -3.85 -9.94
CA LEU A 24 6.78 -2.55 -9.81
C LEU A 24 6.61 -1.65 -11.04
N GLY A 25 5.53 -1.83 -11.79
CA GLY A 25 5.25 -1.09 -13.01
C GLY A 25 6.02 -1.58 -14.23
N LYS A 26 6.65 -2.76 -14.16
CA LYS A 26 7.56 -3.27 -15.21
C LYS A 26 7.03 -4.51 -15.94
N GLY A 27 5.86 -5.01 -15.56
CA GLY A 27 5.27 -6.22 -16.14
C GLY A 27 4.63 -6.03 -17.52
N GLY A 28 4.35 -4.78 -17.93
CA GLY A 28 3.69 -4.48 -19.22
C GLY A 28 2.20 -4.84 -19.25
N HIS A 29 1.59 -5.12 -18.10
CA HIS A 29 0.16 -5.33 -17.95
C HIS A 29 -0.57 -3.99 -17.82
N GLU A 30 -1.85 -3.92 -18.22
CA GLU A 30 -2.67 -2.70 -18.10
C GLU A 30 -2.69 -2.15 -16.67
N LEU A 31 -2.60 -3.03 -15.67
CA LEU A 31 -2.62 -2.70 -14.25
C LEU A 31 -1.23 -2.46 -13.62
N SER A 32 -0.14 -2.66 -14.36
CA SER A 32 1.23 -2.54 -13.82
C SER A 32 1.49 -1.13 -13.27
N LEU A 33 1.16 -0.08 -14.03
CA LEU A 33 1.43 1.31 -13.63
C LEU A 33 0.51 1.87 -12.54
N SER A 34 -0.53 1.13 -12.14
CA SER A 34 -1.51 1.58 -11.14
C SER A 34 -1.46 0.76 -9.85
N THR A 35 -1.42 -0.57 -9.97
CA THR A 35 -1.53 -1.50 -8.82
C THR A 35 -0.39 -2.51 -8.76
N GLY A 36 0.62 -2.37 -9.64
CA GLY A 36 1.69 -3.36 -9.75
C GLY A 36 1.20 -4.74 -10.20
N ASN A 37 -0.03 -4.83 -10.73
CA ASN A 37 -0.69 -6.10 -11.03
C ASN A 37 -0.73 -7.09 -9.84
N ALA A 38 -0.73 -6.59 -8.59
CA ALA A 38 -0.55 -7.41 -7.40
C ALA A 38 -1.79 -8.24 -6.98
N GLY A 39 -2.87 -8.24 -7.77
CA GLY A 39 -4.06 -9.05 -7.51
C GLY A 39 -4.88 -8.61 -6.28
N GLY A 40 -5.51 -9.58 -5.62
CA GLY A 40 -6.43 -9.38 -4.50
C GLY A 40 -5.79 -8.79 -3.24
N ARG A 41 -6.60 -8.44 -2.23
CA ARG A 41 -6.16 -7.86 -0.94
C ARG A 41 -6.37 -8.89 0.18
N LEU A 42 -5.33 -9.63 0.55
CA LEU A 42 -5.40 -10.70 1.55
C LEU A 42 -5.74 -10.19 2.94
N ALA A 43 -5.14 -9.07 3.33
CA ALA A 43 -5.33 -8.47 4.64
C ALA A 43 -5.10 -6.96 4.58
N CYS A 44 -5.69 -6.23 5.52
CA CYS A 44 -5.44 -4.81 5.70
C CYS A 44 -5.54 -4.40 7.17
N GLY A 45 -4.96 -3.25 7.51
CA GLY A 45 -5.00 -2.70 8.86
C GLY A 45 -4.86 -1.18 8.86
N VAL A 46 -5.58 -0.52 9.77
CA VAL A 46 -5.49 0.93 9.97
C VAL A 46 -4.18 1.29 10.68
N VAL A 47 -3.51 2.34 10.22
CA VAL A 47 -2.34 2.90 10.89
C VAL A 47 -2.80 3.67 12.13
N GLY A 48 -2.71 3.02 13.29
CA GLY A 48 -3.00 3.60 14.59
C GLY A 48 -1.77 4.20 15.26
N LEU A 49 -2.01 5.10 16.22
CA LEU A 49 -0.98 5.55 17.16
C LEU A 49 -0.78 4.51 18.26
N THR A 50 0.44 4.37 18.74
CA THR A 50 0.82 3.55 19.89
C THR A 50 1.66 4.38 20.86
N PRO A 51 1.60 4.16 22.19
CA PRO A 51 2.56 4.76 23.11
C PRO A 51 4.01 4.47 22.67
N LEU A 52 4.88 5.45 22.89
CA LEU A 52 6.33 5.32 22.71
C LEU A 52 6.96 4.49 23.83
#